data_AF-A0A962R107-F1
#
_entry.id   AF-A0A962R107-F1
#
_cell.length_a   1.000
_cell.length_b   1.000
_cell.length_c   1.000
_cell.angle_alpha   90.00
_cell.angle_beta   90.00
_cell.angle_gamma   90.00
#
_symmetry.space_group_name_H-M   'P 1'
#
loop_
_entity.id
_entity.type
_entity.pdbx_description
1 polymer ?
#
loop_
_entity_poly.entity_id
_entity_poly.type
_entity_poly.pdbx_seq_one_letter_code
_entity_poly.pdbx_strand_id
1 'polypeptide(L)'
;VLCQAIHSPLRDPGIGIGSGGLRKATFYASEAELMQSGQAADFNPLTGHASLLGSSLGHCLHTLNEGPLAEAQLRDVNAALANVLRSDSPVLVTQCGSLGDPGTGNAHWGQFLGEDSVARLVSAPQGVAAALQNRLNWLGSSRPNIFKMPFMSQVTGVDNSRLLPPYFPVFRGEDVLFGAMLVSMHPRSVALEYPWSVPHLPLEQRAFDLNSPVPAGGGIPLFARYLTERIDYRDALDPQQQLAALAREALRMAARSDADLAADYRAELARGHADQLYILQNQYQGAQLLDAPEWQAYLQRRIGEVQQLLATAQSPAAVAGSPQSLSEAAVLAEFRELAGGFAAGLGAWLAMREAVTPLVDELIASGKLRPL
;
A
#
# COMPACT_ATOMS: atom_id res chain seq x y z
N VAL A 1 -20.39 11.82 1.54
CA VAL A 1 -18.94 12.01 1.55
C VAL A 1 -18.65 13.48 1.30
N LEU A 2 -18.14 14.20 2.28
CA LEU A 2 -17.54 15.51 2.03
C LEU A 2 -16.17 15.25 1.43
N CYS A 3 -16.03 15.37 0.11
CA CYS A 3 -14.73 15.37 -0.56
C CYS A 3 -14.03 16.70 -0.27
N GLN A 4 -13.55 16.87 0.97
CA GLN A 4 -12.75 18.01 1.40
C GLN A 4 -11.33 17.52 1.66
N ALA A 5 -10.35 18.19 1.05
CA ALA A 5 -8.95 17.96 1.37
C ALA A 5 -8.63 18.67 2.69
N ILE A 6 -7.90 17.99 3.57
CA ILE A 6 -7.48 18.49 4.88
C ILE A 6 -5.96 18.40 4.94
N HIS A 7 -5.30 19.53 5.16
CA HIS A 7 -3.85 19.57 5.31
C HIS A 7 -3.38 18.64 6.43
N SER A 8 -2.19 18.06 6.27
CA SER A 8 -1.58 17.27 7.34
C SER A 8 -1.47 18.10 8.63
N PRO A 9 -1.79 17.51 9.80
CA PRO A 9 -1.54 18.12 11.10
C PRO A 9 -0.04 18.22 11.42
N LEU A 10 0.82 17.53 10.66
CA LEU A 10 2.27 17.61 10.76
C LEU A 10 2.85 18.25 9.50
N ARG A 11 3.88 19.08 9.65
CA ARG A 11 4.56 19.72 8.50
C ARG A 11 6.07 19.58 8.63
N ASP A 12 6.64 18.84 7.69
CA ASP A 12 8.09 18.77 7.51
C ASP A 12 8.48 19.58 6.25
N PRO A 13 9.68 20.17 6.19
CA PRO A 13 10.13 20.89 5.00
C PRO A 13 10.55 19.96 3.86
N GLY A 14 10.48 20.50 2.62
CA GLY A 14 10.96 19.85 1.40
C GLY A 14 10.12 18.64 0.97
N ILE A 15 10.73 17.78 0.16
CA ILE A 15 10.19 16.52 -0.36
C ILE A 15 10.97 15.34 0.23
N GLY A 16 10.28 14.24 0.52
CA GLY A 16 10.92 12.96 0.84
C GLY A 16 10.87 11.97 -0.32
N ILE A 17 11.84 11.05 -0.35
CA ILE A 17 11.95 9.98 -1.34
C ILE A 17 12.15 8.69 -0.57
N GLY A 18 11.30 7.69 -0.76
CA GLY A 18 11.46 6.47 0.01
C GLY A 18 10.32 5.48 -0.07
N SER A 19 10.24 4.64 0.97
CA SER A 19 9.25 3.58 1.15
C SER A 19 8.31 3.90 2.32
N GLY A 20 7.41 2.97 2.64
CA GLY A 20 6.28 3.17 3.57
C GLY A 20 6.60 3.75 4.95
N GLY A 21 7.86 3.73 5.41
CA GLY A 21 8.29 4.38 6.66
C GLY A 21 8.21 5.90 6.67
N LEU A 22 7.92 6.53 5.53
CA LEU A 22 7.73 8.00 5.43
C LEU A 22 6.36 8.47 5.91
N ARG A 23 5.36 7.58 6.01
CA ARG A 23 4.07 7.94 6.59
C ARG A 23 4.18 8.10 8.11
N LYS A 24 3.56 9.15 8.61
CA LYS A 24 3.46 9.47 10.03
C LYS A 24 2.04 9.26 10.53
N ALA A 25 1.90 9.07 11.84
CA ALA A 25 0.61 8.99 12.50
C ALA A 25 0.48 9.93 13.70
N THR A 26 -0.75 10.40 13.92
CA THR A 26 -1.21 11.07 15.15
C THR A 26 -2.50 10.39 15.63
N PHE A 27 -2.77 10.46 16.92
CA PHE A 27 -3.85 9.70 17.56
C PHE A 27 -4.75 10.65 18.35
N TYR A 28 -6.06 10.43 18.28
CA TYR A 28 -7.07 11.32 18.88
C TYR A 28 -7.98 10.51 19.82
N ALA A 29 -8.42 11.14 20.90
CA ALA A 29 -9.28 10.50 21.89
C ALA A 29 -10.76 10.55 21.49
N SER A 30 -11.14 11.49 20.61
CA SER A 30 -12.53 11.67 20.16
C SER A 30 -12.64 12.10 18.70
N GLU A 31 -13.81 11.87 18.09
CA GLU A 31 -14.13 12.36 16.74
C GLU A 31 -14.07 13.89 16.68
N ALA A 32 -14.45 14.59 17.75
CA ALA A 32 -14.37 16.05 17.82
C ALA A 32 -12.91 16.53 17.72
N GLU A 33 -11.99 15.91 18.46
CA GLU A 33 -10.56 16.19 18.36
C GLU A 33 -10.02 15.89 16.96
N LEU A 34 -10.38 14.73 16.40
CA LEU A 34 -9.98 14.34 15.04
C LEU A 34 -10.41 15.41 14.02
N MET A 35 -11.67 15.83 14.04
CA MET A 35 -12.21 16.81 13.08
C MET A 35 -11.64 18.22 13.28
N GLN A 36 -11.23 18.58 14.51
CA GLN A 36 -10.58 19.87 14.80
C GLN A 36 -9.07 19.87 14.52
N SER A 37 -8.47 18.70 14.33
CA SER A 37 -7.01 18.56 14.19
C SER A 37 -6.44 19.06 12.86
N GLY A 38 -7.28 19.18 11.84
CA GLY A 38 -6.86 19.49 10.48
C GLY A 38 -7.49 20.77 9.94
N GLN A 39 -6.73 21.48 9.12
CA GLN A 39 -7.22 22.65 8.39
C GLN A 39 -7.70 22.22 7.00
N ALA A 40 -8.92 22.58 6.64
CA ALA A 40 -9.42 22.41 5.28
C ALA A 40 -8.53 23.14 4.27
N ALA A 41 -8.20 22.47 3.17
CA ALA A 41 -7.55 23.09 2.03
C ALA A 41 -8.54 23.93 1.22
N ASP A 42 -8.01 24.85 0.41
CA ASP A 42 -8.76 25.70 -0.52
C ASP A 42 -9.09 25.02 -1.86
N PHE A 43 -8.75 23.74 -2.00
CA PHE A 43 -9.05 22.90 -3.17
C PHE A 43 -9.86 21.65 -2.80
N ASN A 44 -10.56 21.11 -3.79
CA ASN A 44 -11.20 19.80 -3.65
C ASN A 44 -10.17 18.67 -3.95
N PRO A 45 -10.32 17.48 -3.33
CA PRO A 45 -9.37 16.38 -3.51
C PRO A 45 -9.15 15.93 -4.97
N LEU A 46 -10.15 16.04 -5.85
CA LEU A 46 -10.01 15.61 -7.25
C LEU A 46 -9.05 16.52 -8.01
N THR A 47 -9.23 17.84 -7.90
CA THR A 47 -8.30 18.82 -8.47
C THR A 47 -6.92 18.72 -7.83
N GLY A 48 -6.86 18.46 -6.50
CA GLY A 48 -5.61 18.21 -5.80
C GLY A 48 -4.83 17.02 -6.40
N HIS A 49 -5.50 15.89 -6.59
CA HIS A 49 -4.91 14.70 -7.22
C HIS A 49 -4.46 14.97 -8.66
N ALA A 50 -5.27 15.67 -9.46
CA ALA A 50 -5.01 15.93 -10.87
C ALA A 50 -3.80 16.87 -11.10
N SER A 51 -3.46 17.74 -10.14
CA SER A 51 -2.49 18.82 -10.32
C SER A 51 -1.11 18.40 -10.86
N LEU A 52 -0.58 17.26 -10.42
CA LEU A 52 0.70 16.71 -10.87
C LEU A 52 0.60 15.28 -11.43
N LEU A 53 -0.62 14.76 -11.59
CA LEU A 53 -0.83 13.44 -12.18
C LEU A 53 -0.44 13.46 -13.67
N GLY A 54 0.29 12.44 -14.13
CA GLY A 54 0.82 12.36 -15.49
C GLY A 54 2.04 13.25 -15.78
N SER A 55 2.43 14.12 -14.85
CA SER A 55 3.62 14.97 -15.00
C SER A 55 4.92 14.17 -14.79
N SER A 56 6.05 14.78 -15.15
CA SER A 56 7.37 14.18 -14.91
C SER A 56 7.86 14.43 -13.49
N LEU A 57 8.67 13.52 -12.95
CA LEU A 57 9.30 13.68 -11.64
C LEU A 57 10.09 14.99 -11.55
N GLY A 58 10.81 15.39 -12.59
CA GLY A 58 11.53 16.65 -12.63
C GLY A 58 10.61 17.86 -12.49
N HIS A 59 9.44 17.84 -13.12
CA HIS A 59 8.42 18.87 -12.95
C HIS A 59 7.86 18.87 -11.53
N CYS A 60 7.51 17.71 -10.97
CA CYS A 60 7.05 17.58 -9.59
C CYS A 60 8.05 18.14 -8.59
N LEU A 61 9.34 17.79 -8.72
CA LEU A 61 10.38 18.27 -7.83
C LEU A 61 10.52 19.79 -7.92
N HIS A 62 10.48 20.36 -9.12
CA HIS A 62 10.52 21.82 -9.28
C HIS A 62 9.32 22.51 -8.63
N THR A 63 8.10 21.99 -8.86
CA THR A 63 6.86 22.56 -8.35
C THR A 63 6.72 22.43 -6.83
N LEU A 64 7.10 21.29 -6.26
CA LEU A 64 6.87 20.96 -4.85
C LEU A 64 8.05 21.27 -3.93
N ASN A 65 9.28 21.36 -4.46
CA ASN A 65 10.49 21.62 -3.66
C ASN A 65 11.00 23.06 -3.79
N GLU A 66 10.35 23.89 -4.62
CA GLU A 66 10.76 25.26 -4.93
C GLU A 66 12.21 25.35 -5.45
N GLY A 67 12.73 24.29 -6.07
CA GLY A 67 14.13 24.20 -6.47
C GLY A 67 14.66 22.77 -6.61
N PRO A 68 15.99 22.60 -6.77
CA PRO A 68 16.62 21.28 -6.80
C PRO A 68 16.54 20.57 -5.45
N LEU A 69 16.73 19.26 -5.42
CA LEU A 69 16.85 18.49 -4.18
C LEU A 69 18.10 18.92 -3.39
N ALA A 70 17.93 19.19 -2.11
CA ALA A 70 19.04 19.39 -1.19
C ALA A 70 19.63 18.05 -0.73
N GLU A 71 20.93 18.02 -0.39
CA GLU A 71 21.62 16.82 0.12
C GLU A 71 20.91 16.20 1.32
N ALA A 72 20.40 17.03 2.24
CA ALA A 72 19.66 16.58 3.41
C ALA A 72 18.39 15.77 3.06
N GLN A 73 17.79 16.00 1.89
CA GLN A 73 16.61 15.28 1.41
C GLN A 73 16.94 13.92 0.80
N LEU A 74 18.23 13.67 0.54
CA LEU A 74 18.75 12.39 0.07
C LEU A 74 19.25 11.50 1.21
N ARG A 75 19.27 12.02 2.45
CA ARG A 75 19.63 11.23 3.63
C ARG A 75 18.63 10.08 3.80
N ASP A 76 19.17 8.89 4.04
CA ASP A 76 18.40 7.64 4.23
C ASP A 76 17.58 7.18 3.02
N VAL A 77 17.76 7.82 1.85
CA VAL A 77 17.18 7.34 0.60
C VAL A 77 17.90 6.05 0.19
N ASN A 78 17.12 5.00 -0.04
CA ASN A 78 17.64 3.73 -0.53
C ASN A 78 18.37 3.94 -1.89
N ALA A 79 19.64 3.54 -1.96
CA ALA A 79 20.46 3.74 -3.16
C ALA A 79 19.90 3.01 -4.39
N ALA A 80 19.31 1.82 -4.22
CA ALA A 80 18.67 1.09 -5.32
C ALA A 80 17.43 1.83 -5.84
N LEU A 81 16.66 2.48 -4.95
CA LEU A 81 15.58 3.37 -5.35
C LEU A 81 16.11 4.59 -6.11
N ALA A 82 17.11 5.28 -5.56
CA ALA A 82 17.67 6.48 -6.20
C ALA A 82 18.19 6.20 -7.63
N ASN A 83 18.81 5.03 -7.83
CA ASN A 83 19.36 4.62 -9.13
C ASN A 83 18.33 4.44 -10.25
N VAL A 84 17.05 4.24 -9.91
CA VAL A 84 15.98 4.01 -10.91
C VAL A 84 15.12 5.24 -11.16
N LEU A 85 15.31 6.31 -10.38
CA LEU A 85 14.59 7.58 -10.55
C LEU A 85 15.24 8.40 -11.66
N ARG A 86 14.40 8.98 -12.52
CA ARG A 86 14.83 9.84 -13.62
C ARG A 86 13.98 11.10 -13.64
N SER A 87 14.52 12.21 -14.14
CA SER A 87 13.75 13.45 -14.27
C SER A 87 12.53 13.30 -15.18
N ASP A 88 12.57 12.37 -16.14
CA ASP A 88 11.49 12.03 -17.07
C ASP A 88 10.53 10.92 -16.54
N SER A 89 10.76 10.41 -15.32
CA SER A 89 9.88 9.42 -14.69
C SER A 89 8.45 9.94 -14.57
N PRO A 90 7.43 9.28 -15.14
CA PRO A 90 6.06 9.76 -15.06
C PRO A 90 5.45 9.47 -13.68
N VAL A 91 4.67 10.43 -13.17
CA VAL A 91 3.79 10.22 -12.01
C VAL A 91 2.51 9.54 -12.48
N LEU A 92 2.41 8.23 -12.29
CA LEU A 92 1.21 7.48 -12.74
C LEU A 92 0.12 7.39 -11.67
N VAL A 93 0.49 7.62 -10.41
CA VAL A 93 -0.42 7.58 -9.28
C VAL A 93 -0.17 8.77 -8.37
N THR A 94 -1.23 9.45 -7.97
CA THR A 94 -1.18 10.39 -6.85
C THR A 94 -2.03 9.89 -5.70
N GLN A 95 -1.52 9.95 -4.48
CA GLN A 95 -2.16 9.42 -3.28
C GLN A 95 -2.12 10.46 -2.13
N CYS A 96 -2.88 10.22 -1.07
CA CYS A 96 -3.01 11.14 0.06
C CYS A 96 -3.18 10.39 1.38
N GLY A 97 -3.08 11.09 2.51
CA GLY A 97 -3.36 10.52 3.83
C GLY A 97 -4.83 10.25 4.10
N SER A 98 -5.11 9.64 5.23
CA SER A 98 -6.44 9.47 5.82
C SER A 98 -6.56 10.24 7.14
N LEU A 99 -7.71 10.87 7.35
CA LEU A 99 -8.12 11.43 8.64
C LEU A 99 -9.31 10.60 9.19
N GLY A 100 -9.03 9.73 10.15
CA GLY A 100 -9.95 8.76 10.72
C GLY A 100 -9.40 7.33 10.60
N ASP A 101 -10.21 6.43 10.08
CA ASP A 101 -9.86 5.03 9.91
C ASP A 101 -8.65 4.90 8.95
N PRO A 102 -7.58 4.15 9.29
CA PRO A 102 -6.40 4.04 8.43
C PRO A 102 -6.57 3.07 7.24
N GLY A 103 -7.75 2.46 7.07
CA GLY A 103 -8.03 1.46 6.03
C GLY A 103 -7.34 0.11 6.26
N THR A 104 -6.73 -0.10 7.43
CA THR A 104 -6.01 -1.34 7.79
C THR A 104 -6.98 -2.44 8.23
N GLY A 105 -6.67 -3.70 7.92
CA GLY A 105 -7.55 -4.84 8.23
C GLY A 105 -7.49 -5.34 9.69
N ASN A 106 -6.66 -4.74 10.54
CA ASN A 106 -6.52 -5.10 11.96
C ASN A 106 -5.90 -3.94 12.75
N ALA A 107 -5.79 -4.10 14.08
CA ALA A 107 -5.17 -3.13 14.98
C ALA A 107 -3.62 -3.20 15.01
N HIS A 108 -2.99 -4.17 14.35
CA HIS A 108 -1.53 -4.37 14.41
C HIS A 108 -0.73 -3.44 13.53
N TRP A 109 -1.39 -2.59 12.74
CA TRP A 109 -0.75 -1.66 11.82
C TRP A 109 0.26 -0.72 12.51
N GLY A 110 0.09 -0.45 13.81
CA GLY A 110 1.04 0.32 14.63
C GLY A 110 2.47 -0.25 14.60
N GLN A 111 2.65 -1.54 14.34
CA GLN A 111 3.97 -2.18 14.22
C GLN A 111 4.77 -1.71 12.99
N PHE A 112 4.17 -0.95 12.07
CA PHE A 112 4.84 -0.40 10.89
C PHE A 112 5.13 1.11 11.00
N LEU A 113 4.87 1.71 12.16
CA LEU A 113 5.11 3.12 12.42
C LEU A 113 6.61 3.42 12.59
N GLY A 114 7.05 4.55 12.05
CA GLY A 114 8.37 5.12 12.33
C GLY A 114 8.45 5.69 13.77
N GLU A 115 9.68 5.91 14.23
CA GLU A 115 10.00 6.29 15.62
C GLU A 115 9.17 7.47 16.15
N ASP A 116 9.09 8.57 15.38
CA ASP A 116 8.27 9.74 15.74
C ASP A 116 6.80 9.40 16.01
N SER A 117 6.24 8.48 15.22
CA SER A 117 4.84 8.09 15.34
C SER A 117 4.62 7.11 16.48
N VAL A 118 5.61 6.24 16.75
CA VAL A 118 5.64 5.41 17.96
C VAL A 118 5.71 6.28 19.20
N ALA A 119 6.55 7.32 19.23
CA ALA A 119 6.62 8.26 20.35
C ALA A 119 5.26 8.93 20.62
N ARG A 120 4.54 9.35 19.57
CA ARG A 120 3.16 9.88 19.69
C ARG A 120 2.17 8.81 20.15
N LEU A 121 2.31 7.57 19.70
CA LEU A 121 1.45 6.45 20.10
C LEU A 121 1.57 6.16 21.60
N VAL A 122 2.79 6.02 22.11
CA VAL A 122 3.03 5.69 23.53
C VAL A 122 2.71 6.85 24.46
N SER A 123 2.71 8.08 23.94
CA SER A 123 2.31 9.29 24.66
C SER A 123 0.82 9.63 24.50
N ALA A 124 0.04 8.80 23.81
CA ALA A 124 -1.38 9.07 23.58
C ALA A 124 -2.16 8.99 24.91
N PRO A 125 -2.98 10.00 25.26
CA PRO A 125 -3.65 10.07 26.57
C PRO A 125 -4.64 8.92 26.83
N GLN A 126 -5.18 8.33 25.77
CA GLN A 126 -6.07 7.18 25.82
C GLN A 126 -5.35 5.82 25.97
N GLY A 127 -4.01 5.79 25.93
CA GLY A 127 -3.21 4.56 25.94
C GLY A 127 -3.06 3.92 24.56
N VAL A 128 -2.09 3.00 24.44
CA VAL A 128 -1.67 2.43 23.15
C VAL A 128 -2.79 1.59 22.52
N ALA A 129 -3.44 0.73 23.31
CA ALA A 129 -4.52 -0.10 22.82
C ALA A 129 -5.67 0.74 22.24
N ALA A 130 -6.18 1.71 23.01
CA ALA A 130 -7.29 2.56 22.55
C ALA A 130 -6.90 3.40 21.32
N ALA A 131 -5.67 3.93 21.26
CA ALA A 131 -5.17 4.72 20.13
C ALA A 131 -5.15 3.93 18.81
N LEU A 132 -4.86 2.62 18.85
CA LEU A 132 -4.87 1.77 17.66
C LEU A 132 -6.26 1.21 17.32
N GLN A 133 -7.08 0.95 18.33
CA GLN A 133 -8.37 0.27 18.18
C GLN A 133 -9.54 1.22 17.87
N ASN A 134 -9.51 2.46 18.38
CA ASN A 134 -10.58 3.43 18.16
C ASN A 134 -10.61 3.97 16.72
N ARG A 135 -9.50 3.82 15.99
CA ARG A 135 -9.31 4.26 14.59
C ARG A 135 -9.60 5.75 14.38
N LEU A 136 -9.34 6.56 15.40
CA LEU A 136 -9.35 8.00 15.36
C LEU A 136 -7.90 8.47 15.23
N ASN A 137 -7.35 8.39 14.02
CA ASN A 137 -5.97 8.78 13.73
C ASN A 137 -5.87 9.62 12.45
N TRP A 138 -4.79 10.36 12.31
CA TRP A 138 -4.33 10.77 10.99
C TRP A 138 -3.19 9.84 10.62
N LEU A 139 -3.22 9.33 9.38
CA LEU A 139 -2.14 8.52 8.81
C LEU A 139 -1.83 9.07 7.41
N GLY A 140 -0.63 9.61 7.21
CA GLY A 140 -0.25 10.20 5.93
C GLY A 140 1.13 10.79 5.93
N SER A 141 1.42 11.60 4.93
CA SER A 141 2.71 12.27 4.80
C SER A 141 2.67 13.70 5.34
N SER A 142 3.74 14.12 6.04
CA SER A 142 3.91 15.48 6.57
C SER A 142 4.51 16.46 5.56
N ARG A 143 4.94 15.95 4.40
CA ARG A 143 5.49 16.67 3.27
C ARG A 143 5.20 15.87 1.98
N PRO A 144 5.32 16.43 0.77
CA PRO A 144 5.18 15.62 -0.44
C PRO A 144 6.22 14.49 -0.47
N ASN A 145 5.80 13.29 -0.85
CA ASN A 145 6.69 12.12 -0.86
C ASN A 145 6.62 11.38 -2.18
N ILE A 146 7.79 11.00 -2.71
CA ILE A 146 7.93 10.18 -3.91
C ILE A 146 8.13 8.72 -3.49
N PHE A 147 7.22 7.87 -3.95
CA PHE A 147 7.25 6.44 -3.72
C PHE A 147 7.47 5.70 -5.04
N LYS A 148 8.16 4.55 -4.96
CA LYS A 148 8.31 3.70 -6.14
C LYS A 148 7.04 2.94 -6.47
N MET A 149 6.44 2.36 -5.44
CA MET A 149 5.23 1.57 -5.53
C MET A 149 4.10 2.35 -4.84
N PRO A 150 2.96 2.58 -5.52
CA PRO A 150 1.81 3.16 -4.87
C PRO A 150 1.21 2.17 -3.87
N PHE A 151 0.60 2.69 -2.83
CA PHE A 151 -0.23 1.95 -1.89
C PHE A 151 -1.52 2.76 -1.80
N MET A 152 -2.51 2.35 -2.61
CA MET A 152 -3.67 3.17 -2.91
C MET A 152 -4.33 3.72 -1.64
N SER A 153 -4.58 5.03 -1.62
CA SER A 153 -5.30 5.70 -0.55
C SER A 153 -6.80 5.74 -0.80
N GLN A 154 -7.55 6.22 0.19
CA GLN A 154 -9.00 6.36 0.19
C GLN A 154 -9.52 7.13 -1.02
N VAL A 155 -8.75 8.12 -1.46
CA VAL A 155 -8.89 8.76 -2.77
C VAL A 155 -7.51 8.71 -3.43
N THR A 156 -7.46 8.33 -4.70
CA THR A 156 -6.22 8.18 -5.46
C THR A 156 -6.46 8.67 -6.89
N GLY A 157 -5.52 9.41 -7.45
CA GLY A 157 -5.46 9.74 -8.88
C GLY A 157 -4.70 8.67 -9.64
N VAL A 158 -5.21 8.24 -10.79
CA VAL A 158 -4.55 7.27 -11.68
C VAL A 158 -4.49 7.82 -13.10
N ASP A 159 -3.30 7.86 -13.70
CA ASP A 159 -3.11 8.37 -15.06
C ASP A 159 -3.50 7.32 -16.10
N ASN A 160 -4.78 7.27 -16.43
CA ASN A 160 -5.32 6.30 -17.39
C ASN A 160 -5.02 6.65 -18.86
N SER A 161 -4.26 7.73 -19.14
CA SER A 161 -3.73 7.97 -20.50
C SER A 161 -2.68 6.93 -20.91
N ARG A 162 -2.11 6.23 -19.93
CA ARG A 162 -1.16 5.11 -20.11
C ARG A 162 -1.88 3.77 -20.01
N LEU A 163 -1.21 2.71 -20.48
CA LEU A 163 -1.66 1.34 -20.22
C LEU A 163 -1.35 0.97 -18.76
N LEU A 164 -2.35 1.04 -17.89
CA LEU A 164 -2.27 0.61 -16.49
C LEU A 164 -2.72 -0.87 -16.37
N PRO A 165 -2.26 -1.62 -15.35
CA PRO A 165 -2.84 -2.92 -15.04
C PRO A 165 -4.30 -2.78 -14.59
N PRO A 166 -5.13 -3.84 -14.70
CA PRO A 166 -6.47 -3.81 -14.13
C PRO A 166 -6.43 -3.70 -12.60
N TYR A 167 -7.44 -3.04 -12.04
CA TYR A 167 -7.70 -2.98 -10.60
C TYR A 167 -9.11 -3.52 -10.33
N PHE A 168 -9.19 -4.70 -9.74
CA PHE A 168 -10.44 -5.29 -9.25
C PHE A 168 -10.38 -5.14 -7.73
N PRO A 169 -11.27 -4.38 -7.06
CA PRO A 169 -11.26 -4.22 -5.60
C PRO A 169 -12.27 -5.15 -4.92
N VAL A 170 -12.10 -6.46 -5.09
CA VAL A 170 -12.93 -7.53 -4.51
C VAL A 170 -12.35 -8.08 -3.20
N PHE A 171 -11.03 -8.23 -3.12
CA PHE A 171 -10.31 -8.89 -2.04
C PHE A 171 -9.27 -7.97 -1.36
N ARG A 172 -8.90 -8.34 -0.13
CA ARG A 172 -7.87 -7.61 0.62
C ARG A 172 -6.49 -7.77 -0.05
N GLY A 173 -5.78 -6.66 -0.25
CA GLY A 173 -4.41 -6.63 -0.75
C GLY A 173 -4.29 -6.41 -2.27
N GLU A 174 -5.41 -6.22 -2.97
CA GLU A 174 -5.41 -5.92 -4.41
C GLU A 174 -4.83 -4.53 -4.73
N ASP A 175 -4.89 -3.60 -3.78
CA ASP A 175 -4.19 -2.31 -3.84
C ASP A 175 -2.67 -2.49 -3.94
N VAL A 176 -2.12 -3.40 -3.14
CA VAL A 176 -0.70 -3.78 -3.18
C VAL A 176 -0.38 -4.54 -4.46
N LEU A 177 -1.26 -5.45 -4.90
CA LEU A 177 -1.08 -6.16 -6.17
C LEU A 177 -1.10 -5.21 -7.38
N PHE A 178 -2.01 -4.24 -7.39
CA PHE A 178 -2.04 -3.19 -8.42
C PHE A 178 -0.73 -2.41 -8.44
N GLY A 179 -0.25 -1.99 -7.27
CA GLY A 179 1.04 -1.30 -7.16
C GLY A 179 2.21 -2.16 -7.68
N ALA A 180 2.25 -3.43 -7.32
CA ALA A 180 3.26 -4.38 -7.81
C ALA A 180 3.23 -4.52 -9.33
N MET A 181 2.05 -4.77 -9.91
CA MET A 181 1.88 -4.87 -11.37
C MET A 181 2.24 -3.57 -12.08
N LEU A 182 1.86 -2.42 -11.51
CA LEU A 182 2.13 -1.12 -12.10
C LEU A 182 3.63 -0.88 -12.19
N VAL A 183 4.39 -1.20 -11.14
CA VAL A 183 5.86 -1.04 -11.15
C VAL A 183 6.52 -2.05 -12.08
N SER A 184 6.00 -3.26 -12.20
CA SER A 184 6.48 -4.24 -13.19
C SER A 184 6.24 -3.76 -14.63
N MET A 185 5.10 -3.14 -14.91
CA MET A 185 4.77 -2.60 -16.23
C MET A 185 5.49 -1.28 -16.55
N HIS A 186 5.70 -0.46 -15.53
CA HIS A 186 6.30 0.87 -15.64
C HIS A 186 7.46 1.00 -14.64
N PRO A 187 8.59 0.31 -14.86
CA PRO A 187 9.72 0.33 -13.92
C PRO A 187 10.35 1.71 -13.76
N ARG A 188 10.00 2.69 -14.60
CA ARG A 188 10.45 4.09 -14.49
C ARG A 188 9.41 5.04 -13.89
N SER A 189 8.17 4.60 -13.63
CA SER A 189 7.16 5.46 -13.01
C SER A 189 7.43 5.71 -11.53
N VAL A 190 6.74 6.70 -10.99
CA VAL A 190 6.66 6.95 -9.54
C VAL A 190 5.21 7.18 -9.12
N ALA A 191 4.97 7.07 -7.82
CA ALA A 191 3.77 7.55 -7.16
C ALA A 191 4.11 8.78 -6.32
N LEU A 192 3.23 9.78 -6.34
CA LEU A 192 3.35 10.98 -5.52
C LEU A 192 2.31 10.94 -4.40
N GLU A 193 2.74 11.02 -3.15
CA GLU A 193 1.85 11.26 -2.03
C GLU A 193 1.87 12.73 -1.63
N TYR A 194 0.68 13.32 -1.48
CA TYR A 194 0.55 14.69 -1.02
C TYR A 194 0.48 14.80 0.51
N PRO A 195 0.89 15.95 1.09
CA PRO A 195 0.79 16.23 2.52
C PRO A 195 -0.59 16.73 2.95
N TRP A 196 -1.63 16.13 2.39
CA TRP A 196 -3.01 16.34 2.79
C TRP A 196 -3.72 14.99 2.84
N SER A 197 -4.92 14.99 3.40
CA SER A 197 -5.72 13.80 3.66
C SER A 197 -7.18 14.06 3.35
N VAL A 198 -7.95 12.98 3.26
CA VAL A 198 -9.42 13.05 3.22
C VAL A 198 -9.99 12.43 4.50
N PRO A 199 -11.14 12.91 5.00
CA PRO A 199 -11.88 12.22 6.04
C PRO A 199 -12.21 10.80 5.62
N HIS A 200 -11.86 9.82 6.45
CA HIS A 200 -12.20 8.42 6.27
C HIS A 200 -12.91 7.91 7.51
N LEU A 201 -14.24 8.03 7.48
CA LEU A 201 -15.14 7.63 8.55
C LEU A 201 -16.07 6.56 7.99
N PRO A 202 -15.75 5.26 8.14
CA PRO A 202 -16.59 4.19 7.64
C PRO A 202 -18.00 4.28 8.22
N LEU A 203 -19.02 4.04 7.38
CA LEU A 203 -20.41 4.00 7.82
C LEU A 203 -20.69 2.81 8.75
N GLU A 204 -19.96 1.71 8.53
CA GLU A 204 -20.03 0.51 9.34
C GLU A 204 -19.14 0.65 10.57
N GLN A 205 -19.67 0.26 11.73
CA GLN A 205 -18.85 0.13 12.93
C GLN A 205 -17.93 -1.09 12.77
N ARG A 206 -16.63 -0.84 12.86
CA ARG A 206 -15.60 -1.88 12.85
C ARG A 206 -14.96 -1.95 14.22
N ALA A 207 -14.86 -3.15 14.77
CA ALA A 207 -14.16 -3.40 16.02
C ALA A 207 -12.90 -4.23 15.74
N PHE A 208 -11.79 -3.84 16.34
CA PHE A 208 -10.53 -4.56 16.23
C PHE A 208 -9.92 -4.79 17.60
N ASP A 209 -9.44 -6.00 17.84
CA ASP A 209 -8.76 -6.35 19.08
C ASP A 209 -7.24 -6.41 18.86
N LEU A 210 -6.47 -5.65 19.66
CA LEU A 210 -5.02 -5.72 19.65
C LEU A 210 -4.52 -7.09 20.16
N ASN A 211 -5.36 -7.86 20.85
CA ASN A 211 -5.10 -9.24 21.26
C ASN A 211 -5.44 -10.28 20.18
N SER A 212 -5.91 -9.86 19.01
CA SER A 212 -6.12 -10.78 17.89
C SER A 212 -4.79 -11.45 17.50
N PRO A 213 -4.80 -12.75 17.16
CA PRO A 213 -3.56 -13.44 16.77
C PRO A 213 -2.99 -12.89 15.48
N VAL A 214 -1.66 -13.00 15.29
CA VAL A 214 -1.05 -12.83 13.96
C VAL A 214 -1.74 -13.80 12.99
N PRO A 215 -2.20 -13.34 11.82
CA PRO A 215 -2.69 -14.25 10.79
C PRO A 215 -1.62 -15.26 10.40
N ALA A 216 -1.93 -16.57 10.52
CA ALA A 216 -0.99 -17.64 10.20
C ALA A 216 -0.78 -17.80 8.69
N GLY A 217 -1.84 -17.58 7.91
CA GLY A 217 -1.83 -17.72 6.45
C GLY A 217 -1.50 -16.42 5.71
N GLY A 218 -1.03 -16.59 4.47
CA GLY A 218 -0.78 -15.50 3.53
C GLY A 218 -2.03 -15.07 2.76
N GLY A 219 -1.80 -14.36 1.66
CA GLY A 219 -2.85 -13.93 0.74
C GLY A 219 -2.26 -13.24 -0.50
N ILE A 220 -3.05 -12.40 -1.17
CA ILE A 220 -2.64 -11.60 -2.33
C ILE A 220 -1.30 -10.86 -2.14
N PRO A 221 -0.97 -10.29 -0.95
CA PRO A 221 0.33 -9.66 -0.73
C PRO A 221 1.55 -10.55 -0.98
N LEU A 222 1.45 -11.88 -0.79
CA LEU A 222 2.54 -12.79 -1.12
C LEU A 222 2.82 -12.81 -2.63
N PHE A 223 1.78 -12.79 -3.45
CA PHE A 223 1.92 -12.72 -4.90
C PHE A 223 2.45 -11.35 -5.34
N ALA A 224 1.96 -10.26 -4.75
CA ALA A 224 2.49 -8.92 -5.01
C ALA A 224 3.99 -8.83 -4.69
N ARG A 225 4.44 -9.41 -3.56
CA ARG A 225 5.86 -9.46 -3.22
C ARG A 225 6.65 -10.31 -4.22
N TYR A 226 6.15 -11.49 -4.55
CA TYR A 226 6.75 -12.37 -5.53
C TYR A 226 7.03 -11.66 -6.88
N LEU A 227 6.08 -10.82 -7.34
CA LEU A 227 6.25 -9.99 -8.54
C LEU A 227 7.32 -8.91 -8.33
N THR A 228 7.27 -8.16 -7.22
CA THR A 228 8.18 -7.03 -6.98
C THR A 228 9.63 -7.43 -6.79
N GLU A 229 9.91 -8.60 -6.22
CA GLU A 229 11.27 -9.15 -6.07
C GLU A 229 11.93 -9.52 -7.42
N ARG A 230 11.14 -9.61 -8.50
CA ARG A 230 11.60 -10.06 -9.83
C ARG A 230 11.63 -8.94 -10.86
N ILE A 231 11.36 -7.70 -10.45
CA ILE A 231 11.39 -6.55 -11.36
C ILE A 231 12.84 -6.26 -11.75
N ASP A 232 13.16 -6.37 -13.04
CA ASP A 232 14.40 -5.79 -13.58
C ASP A 232 14.15 -4.34 -13.98
N TYR A 233 14.59 -3.41 -13.12
CA TYR A 233 14.43 -1.98 -13.36
C TYR A 233 15.21 -1.44 -14.57
N ARG A 234 16.15 -2.24 -15.12
CA ARG A 234 16.86 -1.90 -16.36
C ARG A 234 16.05 -2.26 -17.60
N ASP A 235 15.14 -3.21 -17.45
CA ASP A 235 14.32 -3.73 -18.54
C ASP A 235 13.10 -2.84 -18.77
N ALA A 236 13.33 -1.74 -19.48
CA ALA A 236 12.27 -0.80 -19.87
C ALA A 236 11.53 -1.29 -21.13
N LEU A 237 11.09 -2.55 -21.13
CA LEU A 237 10.22 -3.08 -22.18
C LEU A 237 8.93 -2.27 -22.24
N ASP A 238 8.31 -2.32 -23.41
CA ASP A 238 6.98 -1.80 -23.66
C ASP A 238 5.96 -2.33 -22.63
N PRO A 239 5.14 -1.46 -21.99
CA PRO A 239 4.17 -1.86 -20.97
C PRO A 239 3.22 -2.99 -21.38
N GLN A 240 2.88 -3.11 -22.67
CA GLN A 240 2.07 -4.22 -23.17
C GLN A 240 2.82 -5.56 -23.10
N GLN A 241 4.12 -5.58 -23.40
CA GLN A 241 4.95 -6.77 -23.25
C GLN A 241 5.10 -7.18 -21.78
N GLN A 242 5.24 -6.20 -20.88
CA GLN A 242 5.30 -6.45 -19.44
C GLN A 242 3.97 -7.00 -18.91
N LEU A 243 2.83 -6.46 -19.34
CA LEU A 243 1.51 -7.00 -19.00
C LEU A 243 1.35 -8.46 -19.47
N ALA A 244 1.79 -8.77 -20.69
CA ALA A 244 1.80 -10.12 -21.21
C ALA A 244 2.76 -11.05 -20.42
N ALA A 245 3.88 -10.51 -19.91
CA ALA A 245 4.79 -11.26 -19.04
C ALA A 245 4.14 -11.59 -17.69
N LEU A 246 3.40 -10.65 -17.08
CA LEU A 246 2.63 -10.91 -15.86
C LEU A 246 1.58 -12.02 -16.08
N ALA A 247 0.88 -12.00 -17.22
CA ALA A 247 -0.07 -13.07 -17.57
C ALA A 247 0.62 -14.44 -17.70
N ARG A 248 1.78 -14.50 -18.38
CA ARG A 248 2.58 -15.74 -18.49
C ARG A 248 3.07 -16.23 -17.14
N GLU A 249 3.43 -15.32 -16.24
CA GLU A 249 3.89 -15.66 -14.90
C GLU A 249 2.78 -16.29 -14.06
N ALA A 250 1.56 -15.74 -14.11
CA ALA A 250 0.40 -16.35 -13.46
C ALA A 250 0.09 -17.75 -14.01
N LEU A 251 0.16 -17.96 -15.34
CA LEU A 251 0.03 -19.29 -15.94
C LEU A 251 1.15 -20.25 -15.51
N ARG A 252 2.39 -19.75 -15.42
CA ARG A 252 3.54 -20.54 -14.97
C ARG A 252 3.35 -21.01 -13.53
N MET A 253 2.82 -20.16 -12.65
CA MET A 253 2.47 -20.57 -11.29
C MET A 253 1.34 -21.61 -11.31
N ALA A 254 0.26 -21.37 -12.06
CA ALA A 254 -0.86 -22.32 -12.16
C ALA A 254 -0.43 -23.72 -12.65
N ALA A 255 0.58 -23.80 -13.51
CA ALA A 255 1.10 -25.05 -14.06
C ALA A 255 2.04 -25.84 -13.13
N ARG A 256 2.44 -25.28 -11.99
CA ARG A 256 3.33 -25.97 -11.04
C ARG A 256 2.63 -27.15 -10.35
N SER A 257 3.41 -28.14 -9.94
CA SER A 257 2.91 -29.28 -9.15
C SER A 257 2.41 -28.83 -7.78
N ASP A 258 1.56 -29.63 -7.12
CA ASP A 258 1.08 -29.32 -5.76
C ASP A 258 2.24 -29.16 -4.78
N ALA A 259 3.25 -30.02 -4.89
CA ALA A 259 4.43 -29.98 -4.04
C ALA A 259 5.22 -28.68 -4.22
N ASP A 260 5.42 -28.24 -5.46
CA ASP A 260 6.15 -27.00 -5.77
C ASP A 260 5.36 -25.76 -5.33
N LEU A 261 4.05 -25.71 -5.59
CA LEU A 261 3.20 -24.60 -5.15
C LEU A 261 3.15 -24.47 -3.64
N ALA A 262 3.02 -25.58 -2.93
CA ALA A 262 3.05 -25.58 -1.47
C ALA A 262 4.42 -25.15 -0.94
N ALA A 263 5.51 -25.55 -1.60
CA ALA A 263 6.86 -25.11 -1.24
C ALA A 263 7.06 -23.61 -1.48
N ASP A 264 6.64 -23.08 -2.63
CA ASP A 264 6.68 -21.64 -2.93
C ASP A 264 5.88 -20.85 -1.90
N TYR A 265 4.64 -21.26 -1.62
CA TYR A 265 3.78 -20.61 -0.63
C TYR A 265 4.46 -20.56 0.74
N ARG A 266 4.98 -21.69 1.22
CA ARG A 266 5.66 -21.78 2.53
C ARG A 266 6.91 -20.92 2.56
N ALA A 267 7.71 -20.92 1.49
CA ALA A 267 8.92 -20.11 1.40
C ALA A 267 8.60 -18.60 1.42
N GLU A 268 7.60 -18.19 0.64
CA GLU A 268 7.19 -16.79 0.59
C GLU A 268 6.58 -16.33 1.91
N LEU A 269 5.69 -17.14 2.50
CA LEU A 269 5.11 -16.86 3.82
C LEU A 269 6.18 -16.79 4.92
N ALA A 270 7.13 -17.72 4.94
CA ALA A 270 8.23 -17.72 5.92
C ALA A 270 9.09 -16.46 5.82
N ARG A 271 9.42 -15.99 4.60
CA ARG A 271 10.14 -14.73 4.42
C ARG A 271 9.30 -13.54 4.91
N GLY A 272 7.99 -13.54 4.66
CA GLY A 272 7.09 -12.49 5.18
C GLY A 272 7.05 -12.44 6.72
N HIS A 273 7.00 -13.60 7.38
CA HIS A 273 7.11 -13.67 8.85
C HIS A 273 8.50 -13.25 9.35
N ALA A 274 9.58 -13.58 8.63
CA ALA A 274 10.91 -13.12 8.99
C ALA A 274 11.05 -11.60 8.89
N ASP A 275 10.53 -10.97 7.83
CA ASP A 275 10.49 -9.51 7.67
C ASP A 275 9.68 -8.86 8.82
N GLN A 276 8.52 -9.45 9.17
CA GLN A 276 7.72 -8.97 10.28
C GLN A 276 8.44 -9.09 11.63
N LEU A 277 9.14 -10.22 11.86
CA LEU A 277 9.92 -10.42 13.08
C LEU A 277 11.03 -9.38 13.21
N TYR A 278 11.74 -9.10 12.12
CA TYR A 278 12.77 -8.06 12.08
C TYR A 278 12.20 -6.67 12.46
N ILE A 279 11.06 -6.30 11.87
CA ILE A 279 10.37 -5.03 12.18
C ILE A 279 10.00 -4.96 13.68
N LEU A 280 9.41 -6.03 14.21
CA LEU A 280 9.01 -6.09 15.63
C LEU A 280 10.21 -6.02 16.58
N GLN A 281 11.33 -6.67 16.25
CA GLN A 281 12.55 -6.63 17.05
C GLN A 281 13.16 -5.22 17.08
N ASN A 282 13.23 -4.55 15.94
CA ASN A 282 13.72 -3.16 15.86
C ASN A 282 12.82 -2.21 16.66
N GLN A 283 11.50 -2.35 16.51
CA GLN A 283 10.52 -1.60 17.30
C GLN A 283 10.69 -1.84 18.80
N TYR A 284 10.96 -3.09 19.22
CA TYR A 284 11.13 -3.44 20.63
C TYR A 284 12.38 -2.80 21.21
N GLN A 285 13.49 -2.79 20.47
CA GLN A 285 14.72 -2.08 20.87
C GLN A 285 14.47 -0.57 21.02
N GLY A 286 13.76 0.05 20.06
CA GLY A 286 13.38 1.46 20.16
C GLY A 286 12.47 1.75 21.36
N ALA A 287 11.50 0.86 21.64
CA ALA A 287 10.57 1.00 22.75
C ALA A 287 11.25 0.96 24.13
N GLN A 288 12.43 0.33 24.25
CA GLN A 288 13.22 0.34 25.50
C GLN A 288 13.72 1.74 25.85
N LEU A 289 13.90 2.62 24.85
CA LEU A 289 14.35 4.00 25.05
C LEU A 289 13.21 4.95 25.45
N LEU A 290 11.95 4.54 25.26
CA LEU A 290 10.76 5.38 25.44
C LEU A 290 10.02 5.15 26.76
N ASP A 291 10.50 4.24 27.63
CA ASP A 291 9.83 3.83 28.89
C ASP A 291 8.33 3.52 28.72
N ALA A 292 8.00 2.75 27.68
CA ALA A 292 6.62 2.45 27.27
C ALA A 292 6.24 0.98 27.55
N PRO A 293 5.89 0.60 28.80
CA PRO A 293 5.70 -0.80 29.19
C PRO A 293 4.53 -1.49 28.46
N GLU A 294 3.42 -0.78 28.19
CA GLU A 294 2.29 -1.32 27.42
C GLU A 294 2.74 -1.71 26.00
N TRP A 295 3.52 -0.83 25.35
CA TRP A 295 4.02 -1.07 24.00
C TRP A 295 5.08 -2.17 23.96
N GLN A 296 5.99 -2.21 24.93
CA GLN A 296 6.98 -3.28 25.05
C GLN A 296 6.31 -4.64 25.27
N ALA A 297 5.29 -4.72 26.12
CA ALA A 297 4.54 -5.96 26.35
C ALA A 297 3.81 -6.42 25.08
N TYR A 298 3.19 -5.50 24.34
CA TYR A 298 2.59 -5.80 23.04
C TYR A 298 3.63 -6.37 22.07
N LEU A 299 4.75 -5.67 21.87
CA LEU A 299 5.79 -6.10 20.94
C LEU A 299 6.39 -7.45 21.33
N GLN A 300 6.66 -7.68 22.61
CA GLN A 300 7.20 -8.94 23.11
C GLN A 300 6.25 -10.11 22.85
N ARG A 301 4.94 -9.94 23.10
CA ARG A 301 3.93 -10.94 22.75
C ARG A 301 3.94 -11.23 21.25
N ARG A 302 3.98 -10.19 20.41
CA ARG A 302 3.97 -10.33 18.95
C ARG A 302 5.21 -11.00 18.41
N ILE A 303 6.38 -10.73 18.99
CA ILE A 303 7.62 -11.45 18.69
C ILE A 303 7.43 -12.94 18.96
N GLY A 304 6.87 -13.30 20.11
CA GLY A 304 6.58 -14.70 20.46
C GLY A 304 5.60 -15.37 19.49
N GLU A 305 4.52 -14.69 19.10
CA GLU A 305 3.54 -15.19 18.12
C GLU A 305 4.19 -15.47 16.76
N VAL A 306 4.99 -14.52 16.23
CA VAL A 306 5.66 -14.68 14.93
C VAL A 306 6.76 -15.75 14.98
N GLN A 307 7.50 -15.86 16.09
CA GLN A 307 8.47 -16.94 16.29
C GLN A 307 7.80 -18.32 16.29
N GLN A 308 6.63 -18.45 16.92
CA GLN A 308 5.87 -19.69 16.90
C GLN A 308 5.38 -20.05 15.49
N LEU A 309 4.94 -19.05 14.70
CA LEU A 309 4.56 -19.25 13.31
C LEU A 309 5.74 -19.73 12.45
N LEU A 310 6.94 -19.16 12.65
CA LEU A 310 8.17 -19.60 11.96
C LEU A 310 8.59 -21.03 12.36
N ALA A 311 8.32 -21.44 13.60
CA ALA A 311 8.64 -22.78 14.10
C ALA A 311 7.62 -23.85 13.67
N THR A 312 6.46 -23.45 13.15
CA THR A 312 5.36 -24.37 12.80
C THR A 312 5.26 -24.52 11.29
N ALA A 313 5.07 -25.75 10.81
CA ALA A 313 4.83 -26.01 9.39
C ALA A 313 3.51 -25.36 8.94
N GLN A 314 3.60 -24.44 7.98
CA GLN A 314 2.45 -23.71 7.47
C GLN A 314 1.78 -24.47 6.31
N SER A 315 0.46 -24.30 6.17
CA SER A 315 -0.33 -24.87 5.07
C SER A 315 -1.09 -23.77 4.32
N PRO A 316 -1.20 -23.85 2.98
CA PRO A 316 -2.14 -23.05 2.19
C PRO A 316 -3.59 -23.10 2.71
N ALA A 317 -4.01 -24.17 3.38
CA ALA A 317 -5.34 -24.28 3.96
C ALA A 317 -5.61 -23.25 5.09
N ALA A 318 -4.57 -22.63 5.64
CA ALA A 318 -4.67 -21.62 6.69
C ALA A 318 -4.87 -20.18 6.17
N VAL A 319 -4.99 -19.98 4.84
CA VAL A 319 -5.29 -18.66 4.25
C VAL A 319 -6.59 -18.11 4.83
N ALA A 320 -6.57 -16.85 5.27
CA ALA A 320 -7.72 -16.22 5.90
C ALA A 320 -8.93 -16.16 4.94
N GLY A 321 -10.11 -16.54 5.44
CA GLY A 321 -11.33 -16.61 4.63
C GLY A 321 -11.58 -17.97 3.97
N SER A 322 -10.58 -18.87 3.95
CA SER A 322 -10.78 -20.25 3.52
C SER A 322 -11.66 -21.01 4.52
N PRO A 323 -12.67 -21.79 4.06
CA PRO A 323 -13.41 -22.69 4.93
C PRO A 323 -12.46 -23.66 5.65
N GLN A 324 -12.61 -23.80 6.97
CA GLN A 324 -11.75 -24.66 7.80
C GLN A 324 -11.73 -26.14 7.39
N SER A 325 -12.65 -26.57 6.52
CA SER A 325 -12.78 -27.92 6.00
C SER A 325 -12.05 -28.17 4.68
N LEU A 326 -11.45 -27.15 4.04
CA LEU A 326 -10.75 -27.36 2.78
C LEU A 326 -9.39 -28.04 2.99
N SER A 327 -9.12 -29.04 2.16
CA SER A 327 -7.79 -29.66 2.10
C SER A 327 -6.81 -28.74 1.39
N GLU A 328 -5.51 -28.92 1.65
CA GLU A 328 -4.44 -28.21 0.94
C GLU A 328 -4.58 -28.36 -0.59
N ALA A 329 -4.89 -29.57 -1.06
CA ALA A 329 -5.11 -29.85 -2.49
C ALA A 329 -6.30 -29.05 -3.06
N ALA A 330 -7.39 -28.88 -2.31
CA ALA A 330 -8.55 -28.10 -2.75
C ALA A 330 -8.20 -26.61 -2.88
N VAL A 331 -7.47 -26.05 -1.91
CA VAL A 331 -7.01 -24.65 -1.96
C VAL A 331 -6.03 -24.43 -3.12
N LEU A 332 -5.13 -25.38 -3.38
CA LEU A 332 -4.22 -25.31 -4.53
C LEU A 332 -4.96 -25.40 -5.86
N ALA A 333 -6.02 -26.21 -5.95
CA ALA A 333 -6.88 -26.26 -7.14
C ALA A 333 -7.60 -24.92 -7.38
N GLU A 334 -8.19 -24.33 -6.35
CA GLU A 334 -8.83 -23.02 -6.43
C GLU A 334 -7.82 -21.92 -6.81
N PHE A 335 -6.62 -21.95 -6.24
CA PHE A 335 -5.55 -21.04 -6.64
C PHE A 335 -5.22 -21.15 -8.14
N ARG A 336 -5.17 -22.36 -8.71
CA ARG A 336 -4.91 -22.53 -10.15
C ARG A 336 -6.01 -21.95 -11.02
N GLU A 337 -7.27 -22.13 -10.63
CA GLU A 337 -8.41 -21.54 -11.34
C GLU A 337 -8.33 -20.01 -11.30
N LEU A 338 -8.07 -19.43 -10.12
CA LEU A 338 -7.90 -18.00 -9.95
C LEU A 338 -6.70 -17.46 -10.75
N ALA A 339 -5.55 -18.13 -10.70
CA ALA A 339 -4.36 -17.73 -11.44
C ALA A 339 -4.56 -17.83 -12.96
N GLY A 340 -5.26 -18.86 -13.44
CA GLY A 340 -5.62 -19.01 -14.85
C GLY A 340 -6.61 -17.94 -15.33
N GLY A 341 -7.66 -17.69 -14.54
CA GLY A 341 -8.63 -16.63 -14.82
C GLY A 341 -7.99 -15.23 -14.80
N PHE A 342 -7.13 -14.97 -13.83
CA PHE A 342 -6.36 -13.73 -13.73
C PHE A 342 -5.45 -13.55 -14.96
N ALA A 343 -4.72 -14.59 -15.37
CA ALA A 343 -3.89 -14.55 -16.57
C ALA A 343 -4.71 -14.26 -17.84
N ALA A 344 -5.88 -14.88 -17.99
CA ALA A 344 -6.79 -14.61 -19.10
C ALA A 344 -7.27 -13.15 -19.08
N GLY A 345 -7.63 -12.63 -17.90
CA GLY A 345 -8.00 -11.22 -17.71
C GLY A 345 -6.88 -10.24 -18.09
N LEU A 346 -5.65 -10.51 -17.65
CA LEU A 346 -4.47 -9.71 -18.03
C LEU A 346 -4.21 -9.78 -19.54
N GLY A 347 -4.29 -10.97 -20.14
CA GLY A 347 -4.08 -11.17 -21.57
C GLY A 347 -5.14 -10.49 -22.46
N ALA A 348 -6.38 -10.44 -22.00
CA ALA A 348 -7.48 -9.77 -22.71
C ALA A 348 -7.58 -8.26 -22.40
N TRP A 349 -6.82 -7.75 -21.43
CA TRP A 349 -6.99 -6.39 -20.91
C TRP A 349 -6.91 -5.30 -21.97
N LEU A 350 -5.92 -5.39 -22.88
CA LEU A 350 -5.78 -4.40 -23.94
C LEU A 350 -7.00 -4.39 -24.87
N ALA A 351 -7.42 -5.58 -25.32
CA ALA A 351 -8.60 -5.72 -26.18
C ALA A 351 -9.87 -5.22 -25.49
N MET A 352 -10.02 -5.45 -24.18
CA MET A 352 -11.13 -4.91 -23.41
C MET A 352 -11.12 -3.37 -23.35
N ARG A 353 -9.95 -2.76 -23.18
CA ARG A 353 -9.83 -1.28 -23.20
C ARG A 353 -10.22 -0.71 -24.57
N GLU A 354 -9.69 -1.30 -25.64
CA GLU A 354 -9.98 -0.88 -27.02
C GLU A 354 -11.47 -1.03 -27.38
N ALA A 355 -12.11 -2.12 -26.95
CA ALA A 355 -13.52 -2.36 -27.19
C ALA A 355 -14.44 -1.37 -26.47
N VAL A 356 -14.00 -0.81 -25.33
CA VAL A 356 -14.78 0.14 -24.51
C VAL A 356 -14.57 1.59 -24.96
N THR A 357 -13.48 1.91 -25.67
CA THR A 357 -13.18 3.29 -26.12
C THR A 357 -14.35 3.96 -26.86
N PRO A 358 -14.99 3.33 -27.87
CA PRO A 358 -16.10 3.97 -28.59
C PRO A 358 -17.31 4.30 -27.69
N LEU A 359 -17.57 3.46 -26.69
CA LEU A 359 -18.63 3.68 -25.72
C LEU A 359 -18.31 4.87 -24.82
N VAL A 360 -17.06 4.99 -24.36
CA VAL A 360 -16.62 6.14 -23.55
C VAL A 360 -16.73 7.43 -24.36
N ASP A 361 -16.31 7.41 -25.63
CA ASP A 361 -16.40 8.57 -26.52
C ASP A 361 -17.86 8.99 -26.75
N GLU A 362 -18.79 8.03 -26.93
CA GLU A 362 -20.23 8.30 -27.02
C GLU A 362 -20.78 8.92 -25.73
N LEU A 363 -20.37 8.41 -24.57
CA LEU A 363 -20.78 8.95 -23.27
C LEU A 363 -20.28 10.39 -23.08
N ILE A 364 -19.05 10.70 -23.52
CA ILE A 364 -18.50 12.06 -23.51
C ILE A 364 -19.27 12.97 -24.48
N ALA A 365 -19.45 12.54 -25.73
CA ALA A 365 -20.13 13.31 -26.77
C ALA A 365 -21.61 13.60 -26.41
N SER A 366 -22.27 12.67 -25.73
CA SER A 366 -23.65 12.81 -25.25
C SER A 366 -23.77 13.59 -23.93
N GLY A 367 -22.64 13.99 -23.33
CA GLY A 367 -22.59 14.70 -22.04
C GLY A 367 -22.98 13.83 -20.82
N LYS A 368 -23.12 12.51 -21.02
CA LYS A 368 -23.38 11.53 -19.95
C LYS A 368 -22.14 11.24 -19.11
N LEU A 369 -20.96 11.47 -19.66
CA LEU A 369 -19.68 11.45 -18.97
C LEU A 369 -18.99 12.81 -19.19
N ARG A 370 -18.48 13.42 -18.11
CA ARG A 370 -17.65 14.62 -18.20
C ARG A 370 -16.20 14.25 -17.90
N PRO A 371 -15.26 14.43 -18.84
CA PRO A 371 -13.85 14.31 -18.51
C PRO A 371 -13.50 15.39 -17.48
N LEU A 372 -12.63 15.03 -16.53
CA LEU A 372 -12.14 15.93 -15.48
C LEU A 372 -11.11 16.91 -16.02
#